data_AF-A0A934VSW8-F1
#
_entry.id   AF-A0A934VSW8-F1
#
_cell.length_a   1.000
_cell.length_b   1.000
_cell.length_c   1.000
_cell.angle_alpha   90.00
_cell.angle_beta   90.00
_cell.angle_gamma   90.00
#
_symmetry.space_group_name_H-M   'P 1'
#
loop_
_entity.id
_entity.type
_entity.pdbx_description
1 polymer ?
#
loop_
_entity_poly.entity_id
_entity_poly.type
_entity_poly.pdbx_seq_one_letter_code
_entity_poly.pdbx_strand_id
1 'polypeptide(L)'
;MPEPAEIVESFPSFVPLLITLAVVAGCTVGARWYFDRKEAKFGKHNRFSRPIVMLVLAAFALVAVIIALPLKDGTKDQLLGLFGLVLTGIIGLSSTTFVANAMGGFMIRSIASFRSGDFVRVGNIFGRVSARGLFHTEIQTEDRDLTTLPNLFLVTNPVTVVRNSGTIISATVSLGYDVHQATVEPLLVEAARKSGLEEPFVRVMELGDFSVVYRVAGLLSEVKQMVSRRSQLHINVLNTLHNAGIEILSPNAMMQRPLKDGELIVPKSNPLRPMGPAKDDVPENRIFDKAEEAEMIERLSYEREEFAKEKIELEKALSELEGEELAKAEERIRILETDIERLDAHRDALQGDGE
;
A
#
# COMPACT_ATOMS: atom_id res chain seq x y z
N MET A 1 -38.06 -41.87 43.13
CA MET A 1 -37.24 -42.73 42.23
C MET A 1 -38.19 -43.18 41.14
N PRO A 2 -37.88 -42.97 39.86
CA PRO A 2 -38.72 -43.46 38.77
C PRO A 2 -38.79 -44.99 38.85
N GLU A 3 -39.96 -45.57 38.53
CA GLU A 3 -40.12 -47.03 38.50
C GLU A 3 -39.26 -47.65 37.38
N PRO A 4 -38.73 -48.88 37.55
CA PRO A 4 -37.89 -49.53 36.54
C PRO A 4 -38.60 -49.70 35.17
N ALA A 5 -39.93 -49.64 35.13
CA ALA A 5 -40.72 -49.67 33.89
C ALA A 5 -40.61 -48.37 33.06
N GLU A 6 -40.53 -47.19 33.69
CA GLU A 6 -40.42 -45.89 33.00
C GLU A 6 -39.06 -45.74 32.28
N ILE A 7 -38.01 -46.38 32.80
CA ILE A 7 -36.66 -46.37 32.23
C ILE A 7 -36.62 -47.20 30.93
N VAL A 8 -37.37 -48.30 30.86
CA VAL A 8 -37.43 -49.19 29.69
C VAL A 8 -38.26 -48.57 28.56
N GLU A 9 -39.35 -47.86 28.87
CA GLU A 9 -40.18 -47.17 27.86
C GLU A 9 -39.50 -45.93 27.27
N SER A 10 -38.59 -45.28 28.02
CA SER A 10 -37.87 -44.10 27.54
C SER A 10 -36.71 -44.44 26.60
N PHE A 11 -36.20 -45.68 26.62
CA PHE A 11 -35.01 -46.12 25.89
C PHE A 11 -35.07 -45.89 24.35
N PRO A 12 -36.19 -46.15 23.64
CA PRO A 12 -36.28 -45.92 22.20
C PRO A 12 -36.09 -44.45 21.78
N SER A 13 -36.46 -43.50 22.65
CA SER A 13 -36.32 -42.07 22.36
C SER A 13 -34.86 -41.59 22.33
N PHE A 14 -33.95 -42.33 22.96
CA PHE A 14 -32.51 -42.04 22.98
C PHE A 14 -31.73 -42.73 21.86
N VAL A 15 -32.34 -43.67 21.12
CA VAL A 15 -31.68 -44.38 20.02
C VAL A 15 -31.20 -43.41 18.92
N PRO A 16 -32.00 -42.42 18.45
CA PRO A 16 -31.52 -41.42 17.49
C PRO A 16 -30.32 -40.62 18.01
N LEU A 17 -30.33 -40.22 19.29
CA LEU A 17 -29.24 -39.50 19.92
C LEU A 17 -27.93 -40.30 19.92
N LEU A 18 -27.99 -41.59 20.29
CA LEU A 18 -26.82 -42.47 20.29
C LEU A 18 -26.25 -42.68 18.88
N ILE A 19 -27.12 -42.83 17.88
CA ILE A 19 -26.70 -42.93 16.47
C ILE A 19 -26.03 -41.63 16.03
N THR A 20 -26.63 -40.47 16.32
CA THR A 20 -26.07 -39.17 15.94
C THR A 20 -24.73 -38.92 16.63
N LEU A 21 -24.57 -39.26 17.91
CA LEU A 21 -23.30 -39.15 18.62
C LEU A 21 -22.23 -40.07 18.02
N ALA A 22 -22.59 -41.30 17.64
CA ALA A 22 -21.68 -42.22 16.96
C ALA A 22 -21.25 -41.70 15.58
N VAL A 23 -22.18 -41.12 14.80
CA VAL A 23 -21.87 -40.49 13.50
C VAL A 23 -20.97 -39.28 13.69
N VAL A 24 -21.28 -38.38 14.62
CA VAL A 24 -20.46 -37.20 14.94
C VAL A 24 -19.05 -37.60 15.40
N ALA A 25 -18.94 -38.60 16.28
CA ALA A 25 -17.65 -39.14 16.72
C ALA A 25 -16.87 -39.76 15.55
N GLY A 26 -17.55 -40.53 14.69
CA GLY A 26 -16.96 -41.09 13.47
C GLY A 26 -16.45 -40.01 12.51
N CYS A 27 -17.26 -38.97 12.26
CA CYS A 27 -16.89 -37.85 11.39
C CYS A 27 -15.73 -37.02 11.97
N THR A 28 -15.74 -36.70 13.26
CA THR A 28 -14.65 -35.96 13.93
C THR A 28 -13.33 -36.76 13.91
N VAL A 29 -13.38 -38.06 14.24
CA VAL A 29 -12.20 -38.94 14.21
C VAL A 29 -11.70 -39.14 12.78
N GLY A 30 -12.61 -39.35 11.83
CA GLY A 30 -12.27 -39.48 10.40
C GLY A 30 -11.61 -38.22 9.84
N ALA A 31 -12.14 -37.04 10.17
CA ALA A 31 -11.54 -35.77 9.80
C ALA A 31 -10.15 -35.59 10.43
N ARG A 32 -9.98 -35.92 11.71
CA ARG A 32 -8.67 -35.86 12.40
C ARG A 32 -7.67 -36.77 11.70
N TRP A 33 -8.04 -38.03 11.48
CA TRP A 33 -7.21 -39.01 10.80
C TRP A 33 -6.83 -38.59 9.38
N TYR A 34 -7.77 -38.01 8.62
CA TYR A 34 -7.50 -37.49 7.28
C TYR A 34 -6.44 -36.37 7.30
N PHE A 35 -6.61 -35.38 8.19
CA PHE A 35 -5.64 -34.28 8.30
C PHE A 35 -4.28 -34.75 8.81
N ASP A 36 -4.23 -35.64 9.80
CA ASP A 36 -2.97 -36.20 10.31
C ASP A 36 -2.24 -37.00 9.22
N ARG A 37 -2.96 -37.75 8.38
CA ARG A 37 -2.39 -38.48 7.23
C ARG A 37 -1.91 -37.55 6.12
N LYS A 38 -2.61 -36.42 5.91
CA LYS A 38 -2.21 -35.39 4.93
C LYS A 38 -0.97 -34.63 5.42
N GLU A 39 -0.91 -34.26 6.70
CA GLU A 39 0.26 -33.64 7.33
C GLU A 39 1.50 -34.56 7.27
N ALA A 40 1.31 -35.87 7.46
CA ALA A 40 2.40 -36.85 7.34
C ALA A 40 2.96 -37.00 5.91
N LYS A 41 2.15 -36.70 4.86
CA LYS A 41 2.57 -36.82 3.45
C LYS A 41 3.09 -35.53 2.84
N PHE A 42 2.56 -34.37 3.24
CA PHE A 42 2.81 -33.08 2.56
C PHE A 42 3.46 -32.02 3.47
N GLY A 43 3.86 -32.39 4.69
CA GLY A 43 4.46 -31.46 5.64
C GLY A 43 3.46 -30.44 6.19
N LYS A 44 3.93 -29.62 7.14
CA LYS A 44 3.11 -28.71 7.97
C LYS A 44 2.63 -27.44 7.25
N HIS A 45 2.39 -27.50 5.94
CA HIS A 45 2.20 -26.32 5.10
C HIS A 45 0.79 -25.69 5.22
N ASN A 46 -0.21 -26.43 5.73
CA ASN A 46 -1.62 -25.98 5.78
C ASN A 46 -2.19 -25.80 7.20
N ARG A 47 -1.50 -25.02 8.04
CA ARG A 47 -1.83 -24.84 9.47
C ARG A 47 -3.21 -24.22 9.74
N PHE A 48 -3.82 -23.54 8.77
CA PHE A 48 -5.09 -22.84 8.93
C PHE A 48 -6.32 -23.68 8.56
N SER A 49 -6.23 -24.61 7.62
CA SER A 49 -7.42 -25.33 7.14
C SER A 49 -7.97 -26.33 8.16
N ARG A 50 -7.09 -27.04 8.88
CA ARG A 50 -7.49 -28.01 9.90
C ARG A 50 -8.36 -27.41 11.02
N PRO A 51 -7.96 -26.31 11.70
CA PRO A 51 -8.80 -25.72 12.74
C PRO A 51 -10.12 -25.17 12.19
N ILE A 52 -10.14 -24.59 10.99
CA ILE A 52 -11.38 -24.10 10.35
C ILE A 52 -12.35 -25.26 10.09
N VAL A 53 -11.88 -26.34 9.46
CA VAL A 53 -12.73 -27.51 9.17
C VAL A 53 -13.23 -28.17 10.45
N MET A 54 -12.39 -28.26 11.48
CA MET A 54 -12.80 -28.77 12.80
C MET A 54 -13.85 -27.90 13.47
N LEU A 55 -13.73 -26.57 13.38
CA LEU A 55 -14.70 -25.64 13.95
C LEU A 55 -16.05 -25.75 13.23
N VAL A 56 -16.04 -25.78 11.89
CA VAL A 56 -17.26 -25.97 11.09
C VAL A 56 -17.92 -27.30 11.43
N LEU A 57 -17.14 -28.38 11.49
CA LEU A 57 -17.65 -29.71 11.83
C LEU A 57 -18.20 -29.77 13.27
N ALA A 58 -17.57 -29.08 14.22
CA ALA A 58 -18.08 -28.94 15.58
C ALA A 58 -19.41 -28.18 15.64
N ALA A 59 -19.57 -27.10 14.85
CA ALA A 59 -20.82 -26.36 14.76
C ALA A 59 -21.95 -27.25 14.19
N PHE A 60 -21.70 -27.98 13.10
CA PHE A 60 -22.67 -28.92 12.54
C PHE A 60 -22.98 -30.08 13.48
N ALA A 61 -21.96 -30.61 14.18
CA ALA A 61 -22.14 -31.65 15.18
C ALA A 61 -23.06 -31.18 16.32
N LEU A 62 -22.88 -29.96 16.80
CA LEU A 62 -23.73 -29.38 17.83
C LEU A 62 -25.18 -29.25 17.37
N VAL A 63 -25.41 -28.79 16.13
CA VAL A 63 -26.76 -28.74 15.52
C VAL A 63 -27.37 -30.13 15.42
N ALA A 64 -26.62 -31.12 14.92
CA ALA A 64 -27.08 -32.49 14.79
C ALA A 64 -27.47 -33.09 16.15
N VAL A 65 -26.67 -32.85 17.19
CA VAL A 65 -26.97 -33.28 18.56
C VAL A 65 -28.25 -32.62 19.08
N ILE A 66 -28.45 -31.31 18.88
CA ILE A 66 -29.67 -30.61 19.30
C ILE A 66 -30.92 -31.22 18.64
N ILE A 67 -30.85 -31.55 17.35
CA ILE A 67 -31.96 -32.18 16.61
C ILE A 67 -32.28 -33.57 17.17
N ALA A 68 -31.23 -34.34 17.47
CA ALA A 68 -31.33 -35.72 17.95
C ALA A 68 -31.70 -35.86 19.44
N LEU A 69 -31.65 -34.78 20.23
CA LEU A 69 -32.05 -34.80 21.63
C LEU A 69 -33.55 -35.15 21.77
N PRO A 70 -33.94 -36.00 22.72
CA PRO A 70 -35.34 -36.33 22.99
C PRO A 70 -36.02 -35.22 23.82
N LEU A 71 -36.11 -34.02 23.25
CA LEU A 71 -36.77 -32.86 23.83
C LEU A 71 -38.11 -32.60 23.14
N LYS A 72 -38.99 -31.83 23.80
CA LYS A 72 -40.22 -31.31 23.17
C LYS A 72 -39.84 -30.37 22.02
N ASP A 73 -40.60 -30.39 20.94
CA ASP A 73 -40.31 -29.62 19.72
C ASP A 73 -40.13 -28.13 20.01
N GLY A 74 -41.00 -27.53 20.85
CA GLY A 74 -40.86 -26.12 21.25
C GLY A 74 -39.55 -25.79 21.99
N THR A 75 -38.98 -26.73 22.74
CA THR A 75 -37.67 -26.55 23.40
C THR A 75 -36.52 -26.70 22.40
N LYS A 76 -36.65 -27.60 21.42
CA LYS A 76 -35.67 -27.74 20.33
C LYS A 76 -35.58 -26.47 19.50
N ASP A 77 -36.73 -25.91 19.11
CA ASP A 77 -36.80 -24.69 18.32
C ASP A 77 -36.16 -23.50 19.07
N GLN A 78 -36.38 -23.40 20.38
CA GLN A 78 -35.73 -22.39 21.23
C GLN A 78 -34.20 -22.57 21.29
N LEU A 79 -33.71 -23.80 21.44
CA LEU A 79 -32.28 -24.10 21.48
C LEU A 79 -31.60 -23.83 20.13
N LEU A 80 -32.23 -24.23 19.03
CA LEU A 80 -31.75 -23.95 17.67
C LEU A 80 -31.77 -22.45 17.37
N GLY A 81 -32.84 -21.74 17.77
CA GLY A 81 -32.94 -20.30 17.64
C GLY A 81 -31.88 -19.55 18.44
N LEU A 82 -31.65 -19.93 19.70
CA LEU A 82 -30.60 -19.36 20.54
C LEU A 82 -29.20 -19.64 19.97
N PHE A 83 -28.94 -20.88 19.56
CA PHE A 83 -27.67 -21.24 18.94
C PHE A 83 -27.44 -20.47 17.65
N GLY A 84 -28.44 -20.36 16.79
CA GLY A 84 -28.38 -19.58 15.56
C GLY A 84 -28.09 -18.11 15.84
N LEU A 85 -28.80 -17.50 16.79
CA LEU A 85 -28.57 -16.10 17.18
C LEU A 85 -27.14 -15.88 17.69
N VAL A 86 -26.66 -16.75 18.58
CA VAL A 86 -25.30 -16.66 19.15
C VAL A 86 -24.25 -16.87 18.06
N LEU A 87 -24.40 -17.90 17.22
CA LEU A 87 -23.46 -18.21 16.15
C LEU A 87 -23.38 -17.06 15.13
N THR A 88 -24.53 -16.55 14.68
CA THR A 88 -24.60 -15.41 13.76
C THR A 88 -24.01 -14.16 14.40
N GLY A 89 -24.29 -13.91 15.69
CA GLY A 89 -23.70 -12.79 16.43
C GLY A 89 -22.18 -12.88 16.50
N ILE A 90 -21.63 -14.05 16.85
CA ILE A 90 -20.18 -14.28 16.89
C ILE A 90 -19.55 -14.09 15.52
N ILE A 91 -20.11 -14.69 14.47
CA ILE A 91 -19.59 -14.57 13.10
C ILE A 91 -19.66 -13.12 12.62
N GLY A 92 -20.80 -12.46 12.83
CA GLY A 92 -21.01 -11.06 12.46
C GLY A 92 -20.00 -10.14 13.14
N LEU A 93 -19.90 -10.20 14.46
CA LEU A 93 -18.98 -9.37 15.24
C LEU A 93 -17.51 -9.64 14.90
N SER A 94 -17.14 -10.92 14.75
CA SER A 94 -15.75 -11.30 14.48
C SER A 94 -15.31 -10.97 13.05
N SER A 95 -16.25 -10.94 12.09
CA SER A 95 -15.94 -10.66 10.68
C SER A 95 -15.91 -9.16 10.36
N THR A 96 -16.42 -8.29 11.24
CA THR A 96 -16.51 -6.84 11.01
C THR A 96 -15.19 -6.23 10.53
N THR A 97 -14.06 -6.52 11.19
CA THR A 97 -12.76 -5.96 10.82
C THR A 97 -12.29 -6.44 9.45
N PHE A 98 -12.56 -7.69 9.09
CA PHE A 98 -12.17 -8.25 7.80
C PHE A 98 -12.97 -7.61 6.66
N VAL A 99 -14.29 -7.51 6.83
CA VAL A 99 -15.19 -6.84 5.88
C VAL A 99 -14.84 -5.36 5.75
N ALA A 100 -14.54 -4.68 6.87
CA ALA A 100 -14.14 -3.27 6.85
C ALA A 100 -12.85 -3.02 6.07
N ASN A 101 -11.84 -3.90 6.19
CA ASN A 101 -10.62 -3.79 5.39
C ASN A 101 -10.87 -4.09 3.90
N ALA A 102 -11.72 -5.07 3.57
CA ALA A 102 -12.10 -5.35 2.19
C ALA A 102 -12.83 -4.17 1.55
N MET A 103 -13.81 -3.60 2.26
CA MET A 103 -14.53 -2.40 1.84
C MET A 103 -13.60 -1.20 1.70
N GLY A 104 -12.64 -1.04 2.62
CA GLY A 104 -11.62 -0.01 2.52
C GLY A 104 -10.75 -0.17 1.27
N GLY A 105 -10.35 -1.40 0.94
CA GLY A 105 -9.59 -1.70 -0.28
C GLY A 105 -10.37 -1.39 -1.55
N PHE A 106 -11.66 -1.75 -1.59
CA PHE A 106 -12.55 -1.39 -2.67
C PHE A 106 -12.67 0.13 -2.81
N MET A 107 -12.91 0.85 -1.71
CA MET A 107 -13.06 2.30 -1.69
C MET A 107 -11.81 3.03 -2.18
N ILE A 108 -10.61 2.61 -1.73
CA ILE A 108 -9.33 3.18 -2.21
C ILE A 108 -9.21 3.01 -3.73
N ARG A 109 -9.58 1.84 -4.26
CA ARG A 109 -9.52 1.57 -5.70
C ARG A 109 -10.58 2.36 -6.49
N SER A 110 -11.81 2.45 -5.99
CA SER A 110 -12.92 3.13 -6.67
C SER A 110 -12.77 4.65 -6.68
N ILE A 111 -12.34 5.25 -5.57
CA ILE A 111 -12.12 6.71 -5.48
C ILE A 111 -10.78 7.10 -6.13
N ALA A 112 -9.89 6.13 -6.34
CA ALA A 112 -8.54 6.32 -6.87
C ALA A 112 -7.78 7.43 -6.10
N SER A 113 -7.88 7.41 -4.77
CA SER A 113 -7.26 8.41 -3.89
C SER A 113 -5.74 8.48 -4.08
N PHE A 114 -5.12 7.33 -4.34
CA PHE A 114 -3.74 7.15 -4.76
C PHE A 114 -3.60 5.86 -5.57
N ARG A 115 -2.55 5.78 -6.39
CA ARG A 115 -2.21 4.65 -7.25
C ARG A 115 -0.91 3.99 -6.80
N SER A 116 -0.66 2.78 -7.28
CA SER A 116 0.67 2.15 -7.11
C SER A 116 1.70 3.03 -7.82
N GLY A 117 2.83 3.26 -7.17
CA GLY A 117 3.84 4.24 -7.63
C GLY A 117 3.65 5.67 -7.14
N ASP A 118 2.53 6.04 -6.50
CA ASP A 118 2.43 7.36 -5.86
C ASP A 118 3.25 7.38 -4.55
N PHE A 119 3.85 8.53 -4.24
CA PHE A 119 4.40 8.77 -2.91
C PHE A 119 3.27 9.14 -1.95
N VAL A 120 3.23 8.48 -0.80
CA VAL A 120 2.21 8.69 0.22
C VAL A 120 2.83 8.95 1.58
N ARG A 121 2.17 9.78 2.38
CA ARG A 121 2.48 9.99 3.79
C ARG A 121 1.25 9.74 4.63
N VAL A 122 1.38 8.84 5.59
CA VAL A 122 0.31 8.47 6.54
C VAL A 122 0.90 8.46 7.94
N GLY A 123 0.50 9.43 8.77
CA GLY A 123 1.16 9.68 10.05
C GLY A 123 2.66 9.94 9.85
N ASN A 124 3.49 9.08 10.44
CA ASN A 124 4.96 9.17 10.35
C ASN A 124 5.57 8.31 9.24
N ILE A 125 4.75 7.56 8.50
CA ILE A 125 5.22 6.67 7.44
C ILE A 125 5.23 7.45 6.14
N PHE A 126 6.38 7.48 5.47
CA PHE A 126 6.55 8.05 4.15
C PHE A 126 7.19 7.00 3.23
N GLY A 127 6.66 6.89 2.02
CA GLY A 127 7.18 5.96 1.03
C GLY A 127 6.34 5.93 -0.23
N ARG A 128 6.67 5.01 -1.12
CA ARG A 128 6.03 4.81 -2.41
C ARG A 128 5.13 3.57 -2.36
N VAL A 129 3.90 3.68 -2.87
CA VAL A 129 2.95 2.55 -2.83
C VAL A 129 3.46 1.42 -3.73
N SER A 130 3.76 0.26 -3.15
CA SER A 130 4.28 -0.91 -3.86
C SER A 130 3.22 -1.94 -4.20
N ALA A 131 2.14 -2.05 -3.43
CA ALA A 131 1.05 -2.96 -3.76
C ALA A 131 -0.26 -2.54 -3.10
N ARG A 132 -1.39 -2.83 -3.74
CA ARG A 132 -2.73 -2.62 -3.17
C ARG A 132 -3.51 -3.93 -3.17
N GLY A 133 -3.46 -4.64 -2.06
CA GLY A 133 -4.21 -5.87 -1.83
C GLY A 133 -5.66 -5.63 -1.39
N LEU A 134 -6.43 -6.71 -1.25
CA LEU A 134 -7.83 -6.64 -0.85
C LEU A 134 -7.99 -6.12 0.59
N PHE A 135 -7.12 -6.52 1.51
CA PHE A 135 -7.22 -6.17 2.94
C PHE A 135 -6.15 -5.18 3.41
N HIS A 136 -5.06 -5.03 2.65
CA HIS A 136 -3.93 -4.21 3.02
C HIS A 136 -3.32 -3.54 1.79
N THR A 137 -2.55 -2.49 2.04
CA THR A 137 -1.72 -1.79 1.06
C THR A 137 -0.28 -1.84 1.56
N GLU A 138 0.66 -2.07 0.66
CA GLU A 138 2.09 -2.10 0.95
C GLU A 138 2.76 -0.81 0.45
N ILE A 139 3.65 -0.27 1.27
CA ILE A 139 4.41 0.94 0.98
C ILE A 139 5.89 0.61 1.12
N GLN A 140 6.67 0.90 0.10
CA GLN A 140 8.13 0.84 0.13
C GLN A 140 8.69 2.16 0.65
N THR A 141 9.44 2.12 1.74
CA THR A 141 10.01 3.30 2.41
C THR A 141 11.32 3.75 1.74
N GLU A 142 11.85 4.91 2.15
CA GLU A 142 13.15 5.42 1.66
C GLU A 142 14.33 4.47 2.02
N ASP A 143 14.16 3.61 3.01
CA ASP A 143 15.14 2.59 3.42
C ASP A 143 14.98 1.25 2.66
N ARG A 144 14.12 1.22 1.64
CA ARG A 144 13.74 0.02 0.85
C ARG A 144 12.94 -1.03 1.65
N ASP A 145 12.52 -0.72 2.88
CA ASP A 145 11.66 -1.60 3.67
C ASP A 145 10.21 -1.58 3.17
N LEU A 146 9.55 -2.75 3.20
CA LEU A 146 8.13 -2.91 2.84
C LEU A 146 7.25 -2.83 4.09
N THR A 147 6.47 -1.76 4.18
CA THR A 147 5.54 -1.52 5.29
C THR A 147 4.11 -1.85 4.85
N THR A 148 3.49 -2.83 5.50
CA THR A 148 2.09 -3.22 5.24
C THR A 148 1.13 -2.45 6.14
N LEU A 149 0.16 -1.77 5.54
CA LEU A 149 -0.89 -1.03 6.22
C LEU A 149 -2.27 -1.63 5.97
N PRO A 150 -3.12 -1.82 7.00
CA PRO A 150 -4.51 -2.22 6.80
C PRO A 150 -5.27 -1.18 5.98
N ASN A 151 -6.10 -1.61 5.04
CA ASN A 151 -6.87 -0.67 4.21
C ASN A 151 -7.82 0.19 5.05
N LEU A 152 -8.38 -0.37 6.12
CA LEU A 152 -9.22 0.39 7.06
C LEU A 152 -8.45 1.55 7.71
N PHE A 153 -7.16 1.37 8.01
CA PHE A 153 -6.33 2.42 8.58
C PHE A 153 -6.15 3.58 7.59
N LEU A 154 -5.94 3.28 6.31
CA LEU A 154 -5.77 4.28 5.26
C LEU A 154 -7.05 5.07 4.96
N VAL A 155 -8.22 4.44 5.11
CA VAL A 155 -9.51 5.12 4.92
C VAL A 155 -9.91 5.98 6.12
N THR A 156 -9.48 5.60 7.32
CA THR A 156 -9.85 6.30 8.56
C THR A 156 -8.87 7.41 8.97
N ASN A 157 -7.68 7.46 8.38
CA ASN A 157 -6.66 8.46 8.68
C ASN A 157 -6.35 9.35 7.48
N PRO A 158 -5.89 10.60 7.70
CA PRO A 158 -5.50 11.47 6.61
C PRO A 158 -4.28 10.90 5.88
N VAL A 159 -4.40 10.77 4.57
CA VAL A 159 -3.33 10.35 3.66
C VAL A 159 -2.93 11.54 2.80
N THR A 160 -1.66 11.94 2.88
CA THR A 160 -1.10 12.94 1.97
C THR A 160 -0.50 12.22 0.77
N VAL A 161 -0.91 12.58 -0.43
CA VAL A 161 -0.45 11.95 -1.67
C VAL A 161 0.35 12.97 -2.45
N VAL A 162 1.57 12.61 -2.83
CA VAL A 162 2.35 13.38 -3.78
C VAL A 162 2.14 12.76 -5.15
N ARG A 163 1.33 13.47 -5.95
CA ARG A 163 0.93 13.03 -7.28
C ARG A 163 2.07 13.21 -8.27
N ASN A 164 2.07 12.39 -9.32
CA ASN A 164 3.04 12.51 -10.42
C ASN A 164 2.89 13.80 -11.24
N SER A 165 1.84 14.60 -11.04
CA SER A 165 1.65 15.92 -11.68
C SER A 165 2.61 16.99 -11.19
N GLY A 166 3.42 16.69 -10.18
CA GLY A 166 4.40 17.61 -9.61
C GLY A 166 4.11 17.94 -8.15
N THR A 167 5.14 18.45 -7.49
CA THR A 167 5.10 18.76 -6.05
C THR A 167 6.04 19.89 -5.70
N ILE A 168 5.72 20.63 -4.65
CA ILE A 168 6.66 21.60 -4.11
C ILE A 168 7.68 20.87 -3.23
N ILE A 169 8.96 20.98 -3.55
CA ILE A 169 10.03 20.62 -2.62
C ILE A 169 10.61 21.88 -2.00
N SER A 170 11.15 21.76 -0.80
CA SER A 170 11.71 22.91 -0.09
C SER A 170 12.88 22.53 0.81
N ALA A 171 13.80 23.46 0.99
CA ALA A 171 14.87 23.41 1.98
C ALA A 171 14.73 24.61 2.93
N THR A 172 15.08 24.41 4.19
CA THR A 172 15.06 25.45 5.21
C THR A 172 16.49 25.73 5.65
N VAL A 173 16.85 27.01 5.72
CA VAL A 173 18.18 27.46 6.14
C VAL A 173 18.04 28.64 7.10
N SER A 174 18.81 28.62 8.17
CA SER A 174 18.93 29.73 9.13
C SER A 174 20.17 30.55 8.80
N LEU A 175 20.03 31.87 8.67
CA LEU A 175 21.13 32.79 8.42
C LEU A 175 21.14 33.90 9.46
N GLY A 176 22.32 34.40 9.82
CA GLY A 176 22.46 35.50 10.77
C GLY A 176 21.84 36.81 10.26
N TYR A 177 21.57 37.73 11.19
CA TYR A 177 21.03 39.07 10.88
C TYR A 177 22.04 40.00 10.20
N ASP A 178 23.30 39.59 10.16
CA ASP A 178 24.40 40.28 9.49
C ASP A 178 24.27 40.27 7.96
N VAL A 179 23.43 39.39 7.40
CA VAL A 179 23.19 39.31 5.96
C VAL A 179 21.83 39.90 5.60
N HIS A 180 21.83 40.89 4.70
CA HIS A 180 20.59 41.54 4.27
C HIS A 180 19.75 40.61 3.38
N GLN A 181 18.43 40.55 3.64
CA GLN A 181 17.48 39.71 2.89
C GLN A 181 17.59 39.85 1.36
N ALA A 182 17.73 41.10 0.87
CA ALA A 182 17.83 41.39 -0.56
C ALA A 182 19.02 40.71 -1.26
N THR A 183 20.04 40.30 -0.51
CA THR A 183 21.18 39.53 -1.03
C THR A 183 20.91 38.03 -0.96
N VAL A 184 20.26 37.56 0.11
CA VAL A 184 19.97 36.13 0.34
C VAL A 184 18.94 35.59 -0.64
N GLU A 185 17.84 36.31 -0.83
CA GLU A 185 16.70 35.87 -1.64
C GLU A 185 17.08 35.47 -3.07
N PRO A 186 17.80 36.29 -3.87
CA PRO A 186 18.20 35.90 -5.22
C PRO A 186 19.15 34.69 -5.24
N LEU A 187 20.04 34.55 -4.25
CA LEU A 187 20.97 33.42 -4.15
C LEU A 187 20.24 32.09 -3.87
N LEU A 188 19.25 32.13 -2.98
CA LEU A 188 18.43 30.95 -2.70
C LEU A 188 17.55 30.57 -3.91
N VAL A 189 16.98 31.56 -4.61
CA VAL A 189 16.27 31.35 -5.87
C VAL A 189 17.17 30.72 -6.93
N GLU A 190 18.42 31.18 -7.05
CA GLU A 190 19.41 30.61 -7.96
C GLU A 190 19.75 29.16 -7.60
N ALA A 191 19.95 28.87 -6.32
CA ALA A 191 20.20 27.51 -5.82
C ALA A 191 19.04 26.55 -6.16
N ALA A 192 17.80 27.00 -6.00
CA ALA A 192 16.62 26.22 -6.37
C ALA A 192 16.55 25.97 -7.88
N ARG A 193 16.83 26.99 -8.70
CA ARG A 193 16.88 26.87 -10.16
C ARG A 193 17.96 25.89 -10.62
N LYS A 194 19.16 25.94 -10.03
CA LYS A 194 20.26 24.98 -10.25
C LYS A 194 19.90 23.54 -9.87
N SER A 195 18.90 23.35 -9.03
CA SER A 195 18.40 22.03 -8.61
C SER A 195 17.36 21.45 -9.58
N GLY A 196 16.98 22.21 -10.61
CA GLY A 196 15.96 21.83 -11.59
C GLY A 196 14.54 22.11 -11.13
N LEU A 197 14.34 23.09 -10.23
CA LEU A 197 13.01 23.48 -9.76
C LEU A 197 12.44 24.62 -10.60
N GLU A 198 11.17 24.47 -10.95
CA GLU A 198 10.36 25.47 -11.64
C GLU A 198 9.76 26.45 -10.61
N GLU A 199 9.52 27.69 -11.05
CA GLU A 199 8.91 28.75 -10.24
C GLU A 199 9.44 28.86 -8.79
N PRO A 200 10.78 28.91 -8.57
CA PRO A 200 11.33 28.95 -7.23
C PRO A 200 10.97 30.25 -6.51
N PHE A 201 10.62 30.13 -5.24
CA PHE A 201 10.31 31.24 -4.35
C PHE A 201 10.96 31.04 -2.98
N VAL A 202 11.17 32.15 -2.28
CA VAL A 202 11.76 32.17 -0.94
C VAL A 202 10.77 32.82 0.02
N ARG A 203 10.68 32.28 1.22
CA ARG A 203 9.86 32.84 2.30
C ARG A 203 10.67 32.94 3.57
N VAL A 204 10.52 34.05 4.29
CA VAL A 204 10.94 34.12 5.69
C VAL A 204 9.89 33.38 6.52
N MET A 205 10.33 32.34 7.23
CA MET A 205 9.47 31.50 8.07
C MET A 205 9.37 32.06 9.48
N GLU A 206 10.51 32.49 10.03
CA GLU A 206 10.65 32.90 11.42
C GLU A 206 11.80 33.91 11.56
N LEU A 207 11.63 34.86 12.46
CA LEU A 207 12.67 35.76 12.95
C LEU A 207 13.10 35.23 14.33
N GLY A 208 14.10 34.35 14.35
CA GLY A 208 14.59 33.75 15.60
C GLY A 208 15.55 34.70 16.34
N ASP A 209 15.90 34.35 17.57
CA ASP A 209 16.70 35.24 18.44
C ASP A 209 18.06 35.65 17.84
N PHE A 210 18.67 34.78 17.03
CA PHE A 210 20.00 34.97 16.45
C PHE A 210 20.06 34.79 14.93
N SER A 211 18.93 34.46 14.29
CA SER A 211 18.91 34.14 12.86
C SER A 211 17.55 34.34 12.23
N VAL A 212 17.53 34.71 10.96
CA VAL A 212 16.35 34.66 10.11
C VAL A 212 16.26 33.28 9.46
N VAL A 213 15.12 32.60 9.62
CA VAL A 213 14.86 31.29 9.03
C VAL A 213 14.22 31.48 7.66
N TYR A 214 14.95 31.14 6.61
CA TYR A 214 14.49 31.16 5.23
C TYR A 214 14.05 29.77 4.79
N ARG A 215 12.94 29.71 4.05
CA ARG A 215 12.52 28.51 3.32
C ARG A 215 12.55 28.81 1.84
N VAL A 216 13.42 28.12 1.12
CA VAL A 216 13.44 28.10 -0.34
C VAL A 216 12.61 26.92 -0.82
N ALA A 217 11.74 27.16 -1.79
CA ALA A 217 10.86 26.16 -2.35
C ALA A 217 10.71 26.34 -3.86
N GLY A 218 10.34 25.28 -4.56
CA GLY A 218 10.04 25.34 -5.99
C GLY A 218 9.28 24.09 -6.43
N LEU A 219 8.63 24.19 -7.59
CA LEU A 219 7.90 23.09 -8.19
C LEU A 219 8.87 22.08 -8.79
N LEU A 220 8.70 20.82 -8.42
CA LEU A 220 9.35 19.68 -9.02
C LEU A 220 8.34 18.95 -9.90
N SER A 221 8.56 18.98 -11.21
CA SER A 221 7.70 18.34 -12.20
C SER A 221 7.88 16.81 -12.21
N GLU A 222 9.13 16.34 -12.09
CA GLU A 222 9.45 14.91 -12.06
C GLU A 222 9.55 14.39 -10.61
N VAL A 223 8.45 13.85 -10.10
CA VAL A 223 8.33 13.41 -8.70
C VAL A 223 9.12 12.14 -8.41
N LYS A 224 9.42 11.32 -9.42
CA LYS A 224 10.22 10.09 -9.27
C LYS A 224 11.58 10.32 -8.61
N GLN A 225 12.22 11.47 -8.88
CA GLN A 225 13.55 11.83 -8.37
C GLN A 225 13.48 12.72 -7.12
N MET A 226 12.37 12.72 -6.38
CA MET A 226 12.15 13.68 -5.29
C MET A 226 13.24 13.63 -4.22
N VAL A 227 13.71 12.45 -3.83
CA VAL A 227 14.68 12.28 -2.75
C VAL A 227 16.02 12.89 -3.15
N SER A 228 16.49 12.56 -4.35
CA SER A 228 17.71 13.08 -4.98
C SER A 228 17.62 14.59 -5.20
N ARG A 229 16.48 15.10 -5.68
CA ARG A 229 16.27 16.55 -5.88
C ARG A 229 16.26 17.32 -4.57
N ARG A 230 15.71 16.75 -3.49
CA ARG A 230 15.79 17.35 -2.14
C ARG A 230 17.23 17.40 -1.65
N SER A 231 18.02 16.35 -1.85
CA SER A 231 19.44 16.36 -1.50
C SER A 231 20.21 17.41 -2.31
N GLN A 232 19.99 17.44 -3.63
CA GLN A 232 20.60 18.40 -4.54
C GLN A 232 20.25 19.85 -4.19
N LEU A 233 19.00 20.11 -3.75
CA LEU A 233 18.59 21.42 -3.27
C LEU A 233 19.40 21.88 -2.06
N HIS A 234 19.60 21.02 -1.05
CA HIS A 234 20.43 21.36 0.10
C HIS A 234 21.88 21.63 -0.32
N ILE A 235 22.45 20.78 -1.19
CA ILE A 235 23.82 20.94 -1.69
C ILE A 235 23.96 22.27 -2.45
N ASN A 236 23.02 22.60 -3.32
CA ASN A 236 23.05 23.82 -4.10
C ASN A 236 22.86 25.07 -3.23
N VAL A 237 22.02 24.99 -2.19
CA VAL A 237 21.89 26.07 -1.19
C VAL A 237 23.22 26.31 -0.49
N LEU A 238 23.86 25.26 0.03
CA LEU A 238 25.18 25.35 0.67
C LEU A 238 26.21 25.97 -0.28
N ASN A 239 26.35 25.42 -1.49
CA ASN A 239 27.35 25.87 -2.46
C ASN A 239 27.13 27.32 -2.89
N THR A 240 25.87 27.73 -3.11
CA THR A 240 25.56 29.07 -3.61
C THR A 240 25.80 30.13 -2.53
N LEU A 241 25.43 29.84 -1.28
CA LEU A 241 25.70 30.73 -0.15
C LEU A 241 27.20 30.82 0.15
N HIS A 242 27.92 29.69 0.21
CA HIS A 242 29.36 29.70 0.47
C HIS A 242 30.15 30.39 -0.65
N ASN A 243 29.78 30.20 -1.92
CA ASN A 243 30.42 30.89 -3.04
C ASN A 243 30.18 32.41 -3.02
N ALA A 244 29.07 32.85 -2.42
CA ALA A 244 28.77 34.26 -2.20
C ALA A 244 29.43 34.82 -0.92
N GLY A 245 30.24 34.02 -0.21
CA GLY A 245 30.88 34.41 1.05
C GLY A 245 29.91 34.52 2.22
N ILE A 246 28.70 33.96 2.11
CA ILE A 246 27.72 33.92 3.19
C ILE A 246 27.98 32.68 4.05
N GLU A 247 28.32 32.91 5.31
CA GLU A 247 28.54 31.85 6.27
C GLU A 247 27.21 31.32 6.82
N ILE A 248 27.06 29.99 6.86
CA ILE A 248 25.91 29.32 7.46
C ILE A 248 26.33 28.87 8.86
N LEU A 249 25.92 29.63 9.87
CA LEU A 249 26.26 29.36 11.27
C LEU A 249 25.12 28.64 11.99
N SER A 250 25.46 27.75 12.92
CA SER A 250 24.49 27.24 13.88
C SER A 250 24.09 28.35 14.86
N PRO A 251 22.81 28.47 15.26
CA PRO A 251 22.35 29.51 16.20
C PRO A 251 23.10 29.55 17.54
N ASN A 252 23.71 28.43 17.95
CA ASN A 252 24.45 28.28 19.23
C ASN A 252 25.97 28.49 19.09
N ALA A 253 26.45 29.05 17.98
CA ALA A 253 27.88 29.25 17.76
C ALA A 253 28.38 30.49 18.52
N MET A 254 29.11 30.29 19.62
CA MET A 254 30.10 31.26 20.08
C MET A 254 31.47 30.82 19.58
N MET A 255 32.04 31.56 18.63
CA MET A 255 33.44 31.43 18.25
C MET A 255 34.16 32.76 18.34
N GLN A 256 35.17 32.83 19.21
CA GLN A 256 36.33 33.70 18.98
C GLN A 256 37.49 32.81 18.59
N ARG A 257 37.87 32.88 17.31
CA ARG A 257 39.02 32.17 16.76
C ARG A 257 40.01 33.22 16.25
N PRO A 258 41.10 33.51 16.98
CA PRO A 258 42.12 34.43 16.47
C PRO A 258 42.81 33.77 15.27
N LEU A 259 42.51 34.27 14.08
CA LEU A 259 43.13 33.88 12.81
C LEU A 259 44.49 34.59 12.67
N LYS A 260 45.50 33.88 12.17
CA LYS A 260 46.73 34.52 11.72
C LYS A 260 46.46 35.29 10.43
N ASP A 261 47.21 36.37 10.23
CA ASP A 261 47.11 37.21 9.04
C ASP A 261 47.32 36.36 7.77
N GLY A 262 46.26 36.22 6.95
CA GLY A 262 46.27 35.47 5.69
C GLY A 262 45.79 34.01 5.71
N GLU A 263 45.29 33.48 6.83
CA GLU A 263 44.83 32.09 6.92
C GLU A 263 43.32 31.95 6.65
N LEU A 264 42.92 31.18 5.62
CA LEU A 264 41.53 30.88 5.27
C LEU A 264 41.13 29.47 5.74
N ILE A 265 39.99 29.34 6.40
CA ILE A 265 39.41 28.04 6.79
C ILE A 265 38.32 27.67 5.80
N VAL A 266 38.74 27.15 4.64
CA VAL A 266 37.83 26.55 3.65
C VAL A 266 38.07 25.04 3.59
N PRO A 267 37.04 24.22 3.38
CA PRO A 267 37.25 22.84 2.93
C PRO A 267 38.14 22.89 1.69
N LYS A 268 39.28 22.19 1.70
CA LYS A 268 40.12 22.11 0.52
C LYS A 268 39.28 21.57 -0.63
N SER A 269 39.12 22.33 -1.70
CA SER A 269 38.46 21.82 -2.90
C SER A 269 39.30 20.65 -3.41
N ASN A 270 38.71 19.46 -3.41
CA ASN A 270 39.24 18.42 -4.24
C ASN A 270 38.84 18.82 -5.67
N PRO A 271 39.75 18.90 -6.66
CA PRO A 271 39.31 18.95 -8.04
C PRO A 271 38.42 17.73 -8.22
N LEU A 272 37.13 17.96 -8.45
CA LEU A 272 36.18 16.90 -8.71
C LEU A 272 36.85 16.01 -9.76
N ARG A 273 37.00 14.71 -9.46
CA ARG A 273 37.07 13.76 -10.58
C ARG A 273 35.89 14.16 -11.46
N PRO A 274 36.08 14.37 -12.78
CA PRO A 274 34.93 14.47 -13.64
C PRO A 274 34.10 13.23 -13.28
N MET A 275 32.93 13.46 -12.67
CA MET A 275 31.94 12.41 -12.61
C MET A 275 31.84 12.02 -14.07
N GLY A 276 32.31 10.80 -14.41
CA GLY A 276 31.91 10.22 -15.67
C GLY A 276 30.40 10.39 -15.77
N PRO A 277 29.84 10.53 -16.98
CA PRO A 277 28.42 10.79 -17.17
C PRO A 277 27.68 9.93 -16.15
N ALA A 278 26.97 10.58 -15.22
CA ALA A 278 26.27 9.86 -14.18
C ALA A 278 25.46 8.82 -14.93
N LYS A 279 25.81 7.54 -14.76
CA LYS A 279 24.91 6.49 -15.23
C LYS A 279 23.56 6.83 -14.61
N ASP A 280 22.49 6.64 -15.36
CA ASP A 280 21.10 6.92 -14.97
C ASP A 280 20.61 6.16 -13.70
N ASP A 281 21.53 5.67 -12.84
CA ASP A 281 21.30 5.03 -11.56
C ASP A 281 21.05 6.09 -10.48
N VAL A 282 19.90 6.75 -10.59
CA VAL A 282 19.34 7.60 -9.52
C VAL A 282 19.05 6.70 -8.31
N PRO A 283 19.42 7.07 -7.06
CA PRO A 283 19.18 6.25 -5.87
C PRO A 283 17.76 5.69 -5.75
N GLU A 284 16.76 6.44 -6.21
CA GLU A 284 15.35 6.06 -6.21
C GLU A 284 15.08 4.77 -6.99
N ASN A 285 15.80 4.50 -8.08
CA ASN A 285 15.63 3.27 -8.86
C ASN A 285 16.03 2.03 -8.04
N ARG A 286 16.93 2.21 -7.07
CA ARG A 286 17.38 1.13 -6.17
C ARG A 286 16.52 1.02 -4.91
N ILE A 287 15.97 2.15 -4.45
CA ILE A 287 15.17 2.23 -3.23
C ILE A 287 13.72 1.80 -3.49
N PHE A 288 13.17 2.15 -4.65
CA PHE A 288 11.76 2.01 -5.01
C PHE A 288 11.52 1.07 -6.19
N ASP A 289 12.39 0.08 -6.36
CA ASP A 289 12.34 -0.93 -7.42
C ASP A 289 10.97 -1.61 -7.53
N LYS A 290 10.49 -2.20 -6.41
CA LYS A 290 9.20 -2.89 -6.36
C LYS A 290 8.02 -1.96 -6.63
N ALA A 291 8.08 -0.72 -6.12
CA ALA A 291 7.04 0.26 -6.36
C ALA A 291 7.00 0.74 -7.82
N GLU A 292 8.14 0.75 -8.52
CA GLU A 292 8.21 1.05 -9.95
C GLU A 292 7.64 -0.08 -10.81
N GLU A 293 7.96 -1.33 -10.49
CA GLU A 293 7.33 -2.51 -11.11
C GLU A 293 5.80 -2.47 -10.94
N ALA A 294 5.32 -2.17 -9.74
CA ALA A 294 3.90 -2.08 -9.45
C ALA A 294 3.20 -0.91 -10.18
N GLU A 295 3.87 0.24 -10.32
CA GLU A 295 3.40 1.36 -11.14
C GLU A 295 3.24 0.92 -12.61
N MET A 296 4.25 0.24 -13.16
CA MET A 296 4.22 -0.27 -14.53
C MET A 296 3.08 -1.26 -14.73
N ILE A 297 2.93 -2.23 -13.84
CA ILE A 297 1.83 -3.21 -13.88
C ILE A 297 0.47 -2.50 -13.84
N GLU A 298 0.30 -1.51 -12.95
CA GLU A 298 -0.95 -0.76 -12.85
C GLU A 298 -1.23 0.04 -14.13
N ARG A 299 -0.22 0.70 -14.71
CA ARG A 299 -0.35 1.43 -15.98
C ARG A 299 -0.79 0.51 -17.12
N LEU A 300 -0.13 -0.64 -17.28
CA LEU A 300 -0.49 -1.63 -18.30
C LEU A 300 -1.92 -2.14 -18.11
N SER A 301 -2.33 -2.39 -16.86
CA SER A 301 -3.69 -2.82 -16.56
C SER A 301 -4.74 -1.77 -16.93
N TYR A 302 -4.42 -0.48 -16.73
CA TYR A 302 -5.30 0.63 -17.10
C TYR A 302 -5.42 0.76 -18.63
N GLU A 303 -4.30 0.74 -19.35
CA GLU A 303 -4.29 0.80 -20.83
C GLU A 303 -5.08 -0.36 -21.44
N ARG A 304 -4.91 -1.56 -20.88
CA ARG A 304 -5.66 -2.75 -21.28
C ARG A 304 -7.18 -2.59 -21.05
N GLU A 305 -7.60 -2.03 -19.92
CA GLU A 305 -9.01 -1.75 -19.64
C GLU A 305 -9.61 -0.72 -20.61
N GLU A 306 -8.82 0.29 -21.00
CA GLU A 306 -9.23 1.31 -21.98
C GLU A 306 -9.46 0.68 -23.36
N PHE A 307 -8.50 -0.12 -23.85
CA PHE A 307 -8.64 -0.85 -25.11
C PHE A 307 -9.79 -1.87 -25.09
N ALA A 308 -10.02 -2.53 -23.96
CA ALA A 308 -11.14 -3.46 -23.81
C ALA A 308 -12.50 -2.74 -23.90
N LYS A 309 -12.62 -1.53 -23.32
CA LYS A 309 -13.82 -0.70 -23.45
C LYS A 309 -14.04 -0.24 -24.89
N GLU A 310 -12.98 0.25 -25.55
CA GLU A 310 -13.02 0.65 -26.96
C GLU A 310 -13.48 -0.52 -27.84
N LYS A 311 -12.93 -1.73 -27.63
CA LYS A 311 -13.34 -2.95 -28.33
C LYS A 311 -14.83 -3.24 -28.13
N ILE A 312 -15.33 -3.23 -26.89
CA ILE A 312 -16.74 -3.52 -26.58
C ILE A 312 -17.68 -2.47 -27.20
N GLU A 313 -17.30 -1.20 -27.23
CA GLU A 313 -18.09 -0.14 -27.88
C GLU A 313 -18.15 -0.33 -29.40
N LEU A 314 -17.03 -0.67 -30.03
CA LEU A 314 -16.97 -0.97 -31.47
C LEU A 314 -17.76 -2.24 -31.82
N GLU A 315 -17.69 -3.30 -31.00
CA GLU A 315 -18.47 -4.53 -31.18
C GLU A 315 -19.98 -4.27 -31.10
N LYS A 316 -20.42 -3.36 -30.23
CA LYS A 316 -21.83 -2.94 -30.15
C LYS A 316 -22.25 -2.10 -31.35
N ALA A 317 -21.38 -1.21 -31.82
CA ALA A 317 -21.62 -0.38 -33.00
C ALA A 317 -21.63 -1.19 -34.31
N LEU A 318 -21.06 -2.40 -34.30
CA LEU A 318 -20.93 -3.27 -35.47
C LEU A 318 -22.28 -3.62 -36.11
N SER A 319 -23.37 -3.66 -35.32
CA SER A 319 -24.73 -3.93 -35.84
C SER A 319 -25.38 -2.75 -36.56
N GLU A 320 -24.83 -1.54 -36.44
CA GLU A 320 -25.39 -0.30 -37.02
C GLU A 320 -24.59 0.21 -38.24
N LEU A 321 -23.43 -0.41 -38.53
CA LEU A 321 -22.48 0.03 -39.55
C LEU A 321 -22.61 -0.82 -40.83
N GLU A 322 -22.49 -0.20 -42.00
CA GLU A 322 -22.50 -0.89 -43.30
C GLU A 322 -21.35 -0.41 -44.21
N GLY A 323 -20.88 -1.29 -45.09
CA GLY A 323 -19.90 -0.95 -46.13
C GLY A 323 -18.48 -0.70 -45.62
N GLU A 324 -17.89 0.44 -46.00
CA GLU A 324 -16.48 0.78 -45.71
C GLU A 324 -16.22 1.06 -44.23
N GLU A 325 -17.23 1.50 -43.48
CA GLU A 325 -17.13 1.78 -42.04
C GLU A 325 -17.11 0.50 -41.21
N LEU A 326 -17.85 -0.54 -41.64
CA LEU A 326 -17.83 -1.86 -41.02
C LEU A 326 -16.42 -2.50 -41.12
N ALA A 327 -15.82 -2.47 -42.31
CA ALA A 327 -14.47 -3.02 -42.52
C ALA A 327 -13.39 -2.30 -41.69
N LYS A 328 -13.54 -0.97 -41.50
CA LYS A 328 -12.65 -0.17 -40.63
C LYS A 328 -12.83 -0.53 -39.15
N ALA A 329 -14.08 -0.74 -38.70
CA ALA A 329 -14.37 -1.14 -37.32
C ALA A 329 -13.84 -2.55 -37.00
N GLU A 330 -14.02 -3.52 -37.91
CA GLU A 330 -13.49 -4.88 -37.77
C GLU A 330 -11.96 -4.90 -37.70
N GLU A 331 -11.28 -4.13 -38.55
CA GLU A 331 -9.82 -4.02 -38.52
C GLU A 331 -9.33 -3.36 -37.23
N ARG A 332 -10.03 -2.32 -36.74
CA ARG A 332 -9.70 -1.69 -35.46
C ARG A 332 -9.86 -2.66 -34.29
N ILE A 333 -10.92 -3.46 -34.27
CA ILE A 333 -11.13 -4.51 -33.24
C ILE A 333 -9.97 -5.52 -33.25
N ARG A 334 -9.51 -5.95 -34.43
CA ARG A 334 -8.38 -6.89 -34.56
C ARG A 334 -7.07 -6.29 -34.04
N ILE A 335 -6.82 -5.01 -34.32
CA ILE A 335 -5.65 -4.29 -33.78
C ILE A 335 -5.74 -4.21 -32.25
N LEU A 336 -6.89 -3.82 -31.71
CA LEU A 336 -7.11 -3.73 -30.26
C LEU A 336 -6.92 -5.09 -29.57
N GLU A 337 -7.36 -6.18 -30.19
CA GLU A 337 -7.15 -7.54 -29.66
C GLU A 337 -5.66 -7.90 -29.59
N THR A 338 -4.90 -7.59 -30.64
CA THR A 338 -3.45 -7.80 -30.67
C THR A 338 -2.73 -6.95 -29.62
N ASP A 339 -3.15 -5.69 -29.43
CA ASP A 339 -2.55 -4.80 -28.45
C ASP A 339 -2.89 -5.20 -27.01
N ILE A 340 -4.11 -5.70 -26.74
CA ILE A 340 -4.49 -6.30 -25.44
C ILE A 340 -3.61 -7.53 -25.14
N GLU A 341 -3.41 -8.42 -26.12
CA GLU A 341 -2.54 -9.60 -25.93
C GLU A 341 -1.08 -9.20 -25.64
N ARG A 342 -0.56 -8.18 -26.32
CA ARG A 342 0.79 -7.64 -26.04
C ARG A 342 0.90 -7.08 -24.63
N LEU A 343 -0.12 -6.32 -24.18
CA LEU A 343 -0.15 -5.76 -22.83
C LEU A 343 -0.23 -6.85 -21.76
N ASP A 344 -1.05 -7.88 -21.97
CA ASP A 344 -1.17 -9.03 -21.05
C ASP A 344 0.17 -9.80 -20.98
N ALA A 345 0.84 -10.05 -22.11
CA ALA A 345 2.16 -10.69 -22.14
C ALA A 345 3.23 -9.87 -21.41
N HIS A 346 3.22 -8.54 -21.56
CA HIS A 346 4.16 -7.66 -20.88
C HIS A 346 3.93 -7.60 -19.36
N ARG A 347 2.65 -7.57 -18.94
CA ARG A 347 2.29 -7.64 -17.52
C ARG A 347 2.73 -8.96 -16.88
N ASP A 348 2.51 -10.07 -17.55
CA ASP A 348 2.82 -11.40 -17.02
C ASP A 348 4.34 -11.61 -16.88
N ALA A 349 5.15 -11.02 -17.78
CA ALA A 349 6.61 -11.00 -17.66
C ALA A 349 7.07 -10.25 -16.39
N LEU A 350 6.43 -9.12 -16.06
CA LEU A 350 6.75 -8.35 -14.85
C LEU A 350 6.27 -9.04 -13.55
N GLN A 351 5.22 -9.85 -13.60
CA GLN A 351 4.74 -10.61 -12.44
C GLN A 351 5.54 -11.90 -12.18
N GLY A 352 6.13 -12.50 -13.23
CA GLY A 352 6.83 -13.79 -13.14
C GLY A 352 8.23 -13.73 -12.52
N ASP A 353 8.89 -12.56 -12.51
CA ASP A 353 10.25 -12.40 -11.97
C ASP A 353 10.27 -12.23 -10.43
N GLY A 354 9.10 -12.20 -9.77
CA GLY A 354 8.95 -11.92 -8.33
C GLY A 354 8.61 -13.10 -7.42
N GLU A 355 8.53 -14.34 -7.92
CA GLU A 355 8.29 -15.57 -7.11
C GLU A 355 9.57 -16.26 -6.61
#